data_AF-A0A8E0QVD2-F1
#
_entry.id   AF-A0A8E0QVD2-F1
#
_cell.length_a   1.000
_cell.length_b   1.000
_cell.length_c   1.000
_cell.angle_alpha   90.00
_cell.angle_beta   90.00
_cell.angle_gamma   90.00
#
_symmetry.space_group_name_H-M   'P 1'
#
loop_
_entity.id
_entity.type
_entity.pdbx_description
1 polymer ?
#
loop_
_entity_poly.entity_id
_entity_poly.type
_entity_poly.pdbx_seq_one_letter_code
_entity_poly.pdbx_strand_id
1 'polypeptide(L)'
;MCQCDSVDGVLRREEISANTEAGWSRFYEFTLRQGRVEEHLLNLAQSAKHIDIRRATIPTTLELDYSTIEDHATYPIRVTLDNAPPTDFVEPMNSMSGSDASSPRSEGSETSVASSVGDSAIAGLDAVVEAKYVLGCDGVHSWLRKQLGIRLEGQSSDYQWGVVDFVPITNFRCSPQLTELQKDGANAMRYSGYTQVMHC
;
A
#
# COMPACT_ATOMS: atom_id res chain seq x y z
N MET A 1 -10.02 -15.75 -17.94
CA MET A 1 -10.67 -14.60 -18.62
C MET A 1 -12.14 -14.89 -18.85
N CYS A 2 -13.03 -13.95 -18.54
CA CYS A 2 -14.45 -14.01 -18.93
C CYS A 2 -14.84 -12.74 -19.69
N GLN A 3 -15.64 -12.87 -20.75
CA GLN A 3 -16.11 -11.77 -21.58
C GLN A 3 -17.61 -11.54 -21.37
N CYS A 4 -18.05 -10.29 -21.31
CA CYS A 4 -19.46 -9.92 -21.32
C CYS A 4 -19.96 -9.81 -22.77
N ASP A 5 -20.97 -10.58 -23.16
CA ASP A 5 -21.63 -10.44 -24.47
C ASP A 5 -22.48 -9.17 -24.47
N SER A 6 -22.24 -8.28 -25.44
CA SER A 6 -22.87 -6.97 -25.51
C SER A 6 -24.35 -7.01 -25.88
N VAL A 7 -24.80 -8.13 -26.49
CA VAL A 7 -26.19 -8.28 -26.98
C VAL A 7 -27.15 -8.64 -25.85
N ASP A 8 -26.74 -9.53 -24.94
CA ASP A 8 -27.60 -10.08 -23.88
C ASP A 8 -27.13 -9.71 -22.46
N GLY A 9 -25.94 -9.09 -22.30
CA GLY A 9 -25.35 -8.76 -21.00
C GLY A 9 -24.87 -9.98 -20.21
N VAL A 10 -24.78 -11.15 -20.85
CA VAL A 10 -24.39 -12.41 -20.23
C VAL A 10 -22.87 -12.53 -20.19
N LEU A 11 -22.32 -12.79 -19.00
CA LEU A 11 -20.90 -13.10 -18.83
C LEU A 11 -20.62 -14.54 -19.25
N ARG A 12 -19.67 -14.73 -20.18
CA ARG A 12 -19.18 -16.04 -20.63
C ARG A 12 -17.71 -16.22 -20.24
N ARG A 13 -17.35 -17.40 -19.75
CA ARG A 13 -15.96 -17.75 -19.47
C ARG A 13 -15.28 -18.16 -20.77
N GLU A 14 -14.14 -17.56 -21.08
CA GLU A 14 -13.38 -17.85 -22.30
C GLU A 14 -12.13 -18.68 -22.02
N GLU A 15 -11.42 -18.37 -20.94
CA GLU A 15 -10.12 -18.97 -20.66
C GLU A 15 -9.90 -19.23 -19.17
N ILE A 16 -9.19 -20.31 -18.86
CA ILE A 16 -8.65 -20.60 -17.52
C ILE A 16 -7.14 -20.81 -17.68
N SER A 17 -6.36 -19.95 -17.05
CA SER A 17 -4.93 -20.11 -16.89
C SER A 17 -4.60 -20.46 -15.44
N ALA A 18 -3.54 -21.25 -15.23
CA ALA A 18 -3.05 -21.52 -13.89
C ALA A 18 -2.27 -20.29 -13.38
N ASN A 19 -2.50 -19.90 -12.12
CA ASN A 19 -1.73 -18.81 -11.48
C ASN A 19 -0.24 -19.17 -11.28
N THR A 20 0.11 -20.45 -11.32
CA THR A 20 1.50 -20.92 -11.16
C THR A 20 1.68 -22.25 -11.86
N GLU A 21 2.79 -22.44 -12.57
CA GLU A 21 3.15 -23.74 -13.13
C GLU A 21 3.79 -24.66 -12.08
N ALA A 22 3.58 -25.96 -12.22
CA ALA A 22 4.18 -26.95 -11.35
C ALA A 22 5.72 -26.91 -11.48
N GLY A 23 6.41 -26.77 -10.35
CA GLY A 23 7.87 -26.83 -10.28
C GLY A 23 8.61 -25.49 -10.27
N TRP A 24 7.93 -24.36 -10.46
CA TRP A 24 8.57 -23.03 -10.41
C TRP A 24 8.97 -22.61 -9.00
N SER A 25 8.13 -22.91 -8.01
CA SER A 25 8.36 -22.57 -6.61
C SER A 25 7.65 -23.57 -5.71
N ARG A 26 8.19 -23.77 -4.51
CA ARG A 26 7.47 -24.47 -3.43
C ARG A 26 6.35 -23.63 -2.81
N PHE A 27 6.33 -22.32 -3.09
CA PHE A 27 5.32 -21.38 -2.65
C PHE A 27 4.44 -20.97 -3.82
N TYR A 28 3.14 -20.84 -3.56
CA TYR A 28 2.14 -20.38 -4.51
C TYR A 28 1.79 -18.91 -4.24
N GLU A 29 1.34 -18.21 -5.27
CA GLU A 29 0.74 -16.88 -5.10
C GLU A 29 -0.51 -16.98 -4.21
N PHE A 30 -0.63 -16.08 -3.25
CA PHE A 30 -1.81 -15.93 -2.41
C PHE A 30 -2.06 -14.46 -2.11
N THR A 31 -3.31 -14.12 -1.84
CA THR A 31 -3.70 -12.77 -1.45
C THR A 31 -3.89 -12.69 0.06
N LEU A 32 -3.34 -11.63 0.66
CA LEU A 32 -3.52 -11.29 2.06
C LEU A 32 -3.67 -9.78 2.18
N ARG A 33 -4.44 -9.33 3.18
CA ARG A 33 -4.52 -7.89 3.48
C ARG A 33 -3.14 -7.34 3.80
N GLN A 34 -2.78 -6.19 3.23
CA GLN A 34 -1.49 -5.53 3.46
C GLN A 34 -1.18 -5.39 4.96
N GLY A 35 -2.14 -4.90 5.74
CA GLY A 35 -1.97 -4.74 7.20
C GLY A 35 -1.61 -6.03 7.94
N ARG A 36 -2.01 -7.21 7.47
CA ARG A 36 -1.61 -8.50 8.07
C ARG A 36 -0.15 -8.86 7.73
N VAL A 37 0.29 -8.57 6.52
CA VAL A 37 1.70 -8.77 6.13
C VAL A 37 2.58 -7.84 6.98
N GLU A 38 2.17 -6.58 7.12
CA GLU A 38 2.86 -5.59 7.95
C GLU A 38 2.88 -5.98 9.42
N GLU A 39 1.78 -6.48 9.97
CA GLU A 39 1.72 -6.98 11.36
C GLU A 39 2.74 -8.10 11.59
N HIS A 40 2.84 -9.07 10.68
CA HIS A 40 3.83 -10.14 10.80
C HIS A 40 5.27 -9.61 10.73
N LEU A 41 5.56 -8.67 9.83
CA LEU A 41 6.88 -8.05 9.72
C LEU A 41 7.22 -7.18 10.94
N LEU A 42 6.23 -6.45 11.46
CA LEU A 42 6.38 -5.61 12.64
C LEU A 42 6.70 -6.45 13.88
N ASN A 43 5.98 -7.55 14.08
CA ASN A 43 6.24 -8.50 15.16
C ASN A 43 7.66 -9.08 15.08
N LEU A 44 8.13 -9.40 13.87
CA LEU A 44 9.51 -9.85 13.66
C LEU A 44 10.52 -8.75 14.00
N ALA A 45 10.29 -7.52 13.54
CA ALA A 45 11.18 -6.39 13.80
C ALA A 45 11.25 -6.06 15.31
N GLN A 46 10.11 -6.04 15.99
CA GLN A 46 10.03 -5.79 17.45
C GLN A 46 10.68 -6.91 18.28
N SER A 47 10.76 -8.14 17.75
CA SER A 47 11.48 -9.22 18.42
C SER A 47 13.00 -9.02 18.42
N ALA A 48 13.53 -8.16 17.55
CA ALA A 48 14.95 -7.86 17.46
C ALA A 48 15.36 -6.74 18.43
N LYS A 49 16.41 -6.98 19.23
CA LYS A 49 16.89 -6.04 20.26
C LYS A 49 17.52 -4.74 19.73
N HIS A 50 17.87 -4.70 18.45
CA HIS A 50 18.64 -3.61 17.83
C HIS A 50 17.81 -2.77 16.86
N ILE A 51 16.49 -2.98 16.83
CA ILE A 51 15.57 -2.24 15.97
C ILE A 51 14.69 -1.37 16.88
N ASP A 52 14.78 -0.06 16.68
CA ASP A 52 13.89 0.93 17.29
C ASP A 52 12.94 1.45 16.20
N ILE A 53 11.64 1.30 16.40
CA ILE A 53 10.62 1.72 15.44
C ILE A 53 9.93 2.94 16.02
N ARG A 54 10.09 4.08 15.33
CA ARG A 54 9.42 5.33 15.67
C ARG A 54 8.38 5.65 14.60
N ARG A 55 7.19 6.07 15.05
CA ARG A 55 6.06 6.46 14.20
C ARG A 55 5.78 7.94 14.36
N ALA A 56 4.91 8.47 13.50
CA ALA A 56 4.54 9.88 13.51
C ALA A 56 5.75 10.83 13.45
N THR A 57 6.77 10.48 12.66
CA THR A 57 7.95 11.32 12.43
C THR A 57 8.06 11.69 10.95
N ILE A 58 8.33 12.94 10.65
CA ILE A 58 8.55 13.44 9.30
C ILE A 58 9.97 13.99 9.15
N PRO A 59 10.73 13.62 8.10
CA PRO A 59 12.01 14.24 7.84
C PRO A 59 11.82 15.64 7.25
N THR A 60 12.53 16.62 7.82
CA THR A 60 12.43 18.03 7.40
C THR A 60 13.68 18.49 6.65
N THR A 61 14.87 18.03 7.06
CA THR A 61 16.16 18.43 6.47
C THR A 61 17.10 17.24 6.32
N LEU A 62 17.88 17.22 5.23
CA LEU A 62 18.96 16.27 4.96
C LEU A 62 20.25 17.04 4.71
N GLU A 63 21.29 16.76 5.48
CA GLU A 63 22.64 17.29 5.29
C GLU A 63 23.61 16.14 5.03
N LEU A 64 24.49 16.32 4.04
CA LEU A 64 25.50 15.34 3.65
C LEU A 64 26.88 15.99 3.74
N ASP A 65 27.73 15.48 4.62
CA ASP A 65 29.14 15.86 4.69
C ASP A 65 29.99 14.98 3.77
N TYR A 66 30.29 15.51 2.59
CA TYR A 66 31.12 14.83 1.61
C TYR A 66 32.60 14.75 2.01
N SER A 67 33.06 15.52 3.00
CA SER A 67 34.47 15.50 3.40
C SER A 67 34.83 14.24 4.21
N THR A 68 33.85 13.64 4.88
CA THR A 68 34.02 12.48 5.74
C THR A 68 33.32 11.22 5.21
N ILE A 69 32.83 11.24 3.96
CA ILE A 69 32.00 10.17 3.39
C ILE A 69 32.71 8.81 3.26
N GLU A 70 34.04 8.82 3.07
CA GLU A 70 34.88 7.61 2.99
C GLU A 70 35.35 7.12 4.37
N ASP A 71 35.11 7.90 5.44
CA ASP A 71 35.49 7.52 6.79
C ASP A 71 34.38 6.68 7.45
N HIS A 72 34.60 5.37 7.54
CA HIS A 72 33.66 4.46 8.19
C HIS A 72 33.51 4.68 9.71
N ALA A 73 34.34 5.51 10.35
CA ALA A 73 34.22 5.87 11.76
C ALA A 73 33.28 7.06 12.02
N THR A 74 32.92 7.84 10.99
CA THR A 74 32.09 9.05 11.12
C THR A 74 30.63 8.79 10.78
N TYR A 75 29.80 9.82 10.92
CA TYR A 75 28.36 9.83 10.61
C TYR A 75 28.08 10.98 9.63
N PRO A 76 28.41 10.83 8.35
CA PRO A 76 28.39 11.93 7.37
C PRO A 76 26.96 12.39 7.01
N ILE A 77 25.91 11.68 7.44
CA ILE A 77 24.52 12.00 7.11
C ILE A 77 23.82 12.53 8.35
N ARG A 78 23.20 13.72 8.27
CA ARG A 78 22.35 14.26 9.33
C ARG A 78 20.94 14.44 8.80
N VAL A 79 19.96 13.90 9.51
CA VAL A 79 18.54 14.01 9.20
C VAL A 79 17.84 14.69 10.36
N THR A 80 17.19 15.82 10.10
CA THR A 80 16.34 16.48 11.09
C THR A 80 14.93 15.91 10.97
N LEU A 81 14.36 15.50 12.10
CA LEU A 81 13.01 14.96 12.20
C LEU A 81 12.13 15.90 13.02
N ASP A 82 10.87 15.99 12.61
CA ASP A 82 9.79 16.63 13.38
C ASP A 82 8.66 15.61 13.60
N ASN A 83 7.77 15.90 14.53
CA ASN A 83 6.56 15.12 14.71
C ASN A 83 5.59 15.38 13.56
N ALA A 84 4.95 14.32 13.08
CA ALA A 84 3.80 14.48 12.20
C ALA A 84 2.73 15.28 12.95
N PRO A 85 2.03 16.21 12.27
CA PRO A 85 0.94 16.95 12.88
C PRO A 85 -0.11 15.96 13.42
N PRO A 86 -0.75 16.24 14.57
CA PRO A 86 -1.85 15.42 15.06
C PRO A 86 -2.91 15.30 13.97
N THR A 87 -3.30 14.09 13.64
CA THR A 87 -4.41 13.82 12.73
C THR A 87 -5.74 14.06 13.45
N ASP A 88 -6.00 15.31 13.85
CA ASP A 88 -7.26 15.74 14.44
C ASP A 88 -8.33 15.94 13.34
N PHE A 89 -8.72 14.85 12.67
CA PHE A 89 -9.90 14.85 11.78
C PHE A 89 -10.68 13.55 11.92
N VAL A 90 -11.50 13.46 12.96
CA VAL A 90 -12.71 12.61 12.94
C VAL A 90 -13.90 13.54 12.73
N GLU A 91 -14.16 13.91 11.49
CA GLU A 91 -15.48 14.42 11.11
C GLU A 91 -16.47 13.24 11.20
N PRO A 92 -17.56 13.34 11.98
CA PRO A 92 -18.54 12.27 12.08
C PRO A 92 -19.21 12.09 10.73
N MET A 93 -19.01 10.91 10.12
CA MET A 93 -19.61 10.52 8.86
C MET A 93 -21.14 10.55 8.98
N ASN A 94 -21.73 11.64 8.47
CA ASN A 94 -23.17 11.82 8.45
C ASN A 94 -23.81 10.77 7.54
N SER A 95 -24.80 10.08 8.08
CA SER A 95 -25.64 9.13 7.37
C SER A 95 -26.46 9.79 6.25
N MET A 96 -26.36 9.18 5.06
CA MET A 96 -27.35 9.08 3.97
C MET A 96 -27.36 10.14 2.84
N SER A 97 -27.07 9.63 1.62
CA SER A 97 -27.82 9.81 0.35
C SER A 97 -26.96 10.26 -0.84
N GLY A 98 -26.83 9.34 -1.83
CA GLY A 98 -26.92 9.60 -3.27
C GLY A 98 -26.03 10.68 -3.94
N SER A 99 -25.22 10.20 -4.90
CA SER A 99 -24.65 10.91 -6.07
C SER A 99 -23.74 12.12 -5.81
N ASP A 100 -22.43 11.88 -5.80
CA ASP A 100 -21.49 12.39 -6.82
C ASP A 100 -20.06 11.96 -6.43
N ALA A 101 -19.44 11.10 -7.23
CA ALA A 101 -18.06 10.67 -7.01
C ALA A 101 -17.13 11.45 -7.94
N SER A 102 -16.87 12.71 -7.58
CA SER A 102 -15.63 13.37 -7.98
C SER A 102 -14.48 12.70 -7.23
N SER A 103 -13.46 12.29 -7.98
CA SER A 103 -12.31 11.50 -7.55
C SER A 103 -11.61 12.10 -6.32
N PRO A 104 -11.57 11.43 -5.15
CA PRO A 104 -10.66 11.81 -4.09
C PRO A 104 -9.32 11.12 -4.33
N ARG A 105 -8.29 11.94 -4.56
CA ARG A 105 -6.88 11.57 -4.39
C ARG A 105 -6.72 11.01 -2.97
N SER A 106 -6.55 9.70 -2.84
CA SER A 106 -6.33 9.06 -1.53
C SER A 106 -4.86 9.13 -1.16
N GLU A 107 -4.57 9.99 -0.19
CA GLU A 107 -3.52 9.77 0.81
C GLU A 107 -3.79 8.44 1.53
N GLY A 108 -2.73 7.73 1.90
CA GLY A 108 -2.76 6.32 2.31
C GLY A 108 -3.73 6.03 3.46
N SER A 109 -4.56 5.00 3.27
CA SER A 109 -5.46 4.50 4.31
C SER A 109 -4.70 3.55 5.24
N GLU A 110 -4.43 4.05 6.44
CA GLU A 110 -3.84 3.33 7.56
C GLU A 110 -4.89 2.45 8.27
N THR A 111 -4.48 1.23 8.62
CA THR A 111 -5.33 0.30 9.38
C THR A 111 -5.25 0.68 10.86
N SER A 112 -6.38 1.04 11.46
CA SER A 112 -6.49 1.47 12.84
C SER A 112 -6.30 0.29 13.79
N VAL A 113 -5.12 0.17 14.39
CA VAL A 113 -4.90 -0.57 15.64
C VAL A 113 -4.71 0.44 16.75
N ALA A 114 -5.79 0.69 17.50
CA ALA A 114 -5.67 1.33 18.80
C ALA A 114 -4.85 0.41 19.70
N SER A 115 -3.66 0.85 20.09
CA SER A 115 -2.85 0.18 21.11
C SER A 115 -2.17 1.25 21.96
N SER A 116 -2.86 1.57 23.05
CA SER A 116 -2.40 2.39 24.16
C SER A 116 -1.27 1.68 24.91
N VAL A 117 -0.05 1.73 24.40
CA VAL A 117 1.19 1.46 25.16
C VAL A 117 2.33 2.27 24.53
N GLY A 118 2.65 3.44 25.11
CA GLY A 118 3.94 4.12 24.97
C GLY A 118 4.47 4.32 23.54
N ASP A 119 3.66 4.88 22.63
CA ASP A 119 4.17 5.37 21.35
C ASP A 119 5.09 6.55 21.67
N SER A 120 6.40 6.29 21.66
CA SER A 120 7.43 7.30 21.92
C SER A 120 7.53 8.21 20.71
N ALA A 121 6.46 8.96 20.44
CA ALA A 121 6.56 10.24 19.78
C ALA A 121 7.70 10.99 20.47
N ILE A 122 8.57 11.60 19.68
CA ILE A 122 9.64 12.44 20.24
C ILE A 122 8.94 13.69 20.74
N ALA A 123 8.35 13.62 21.93
CA ALA A 123 7.60 14.72 22.52
C ALA A 123 8.56 15.92 22.67
N GLY A 124 8.41 16.89 21.76
CA GLY A 124 9.05 18.21 21.85
C GLY A 124 10.53 18.31 21.49
N LEU A 125 11.07 17.49 20.58
CA LEU A 125 12.43 17.73 20.04
C LEU A 125 12.48 17.62 18.52
N ASP A 126 13.00 18.69 17.89
CA ASP A 126 13.68 18.67 16.60
C ASP A 126 14.87 17.70 16.67
N ALA A 127 14.58 16.40 16.61
CA ALA A 127 15.59 15.38 16.80
C ALA A 127 16.45 15.29 15.54
N VAL A 128 17.72 15.65 15.67
CA VAL A 128 18.74 15.41 14.64
C VAL A 128 19.26 13.99 14.82
N VAL A 129 19.13 13.17 13.77
CA VAL A 129 19.70 11.84 13.70
C VAL A 129 20.94 11.88 12.83
N GLU A 130 22.07 11.51 13.41
CA GLU A 130 23.34 11.33 12.70
C GLU A 130 23.50 9.85 12.33
N ALA A 131 23.72 9.59 11.05
CA ALA A 131 23.71 8.24 10.48
C ALA A 131 24.88 8.02 9.53
N LYS A 132 25.30 6.76 9.45
CA LYS A 132 26.25 6.31 8.40
C LYS A 132 25.53 6.04 7.09
N TYR A 133 24.31 5.53 7.18
CA TYR A 133 23.48 5.16 6.05
C TYR A 133 22.04 5.56 6.32
N VAL A 134 21.34 5.98 5.26
CA VAL A 134 19.91 6.26 5.26
C VAL A 134 19.28 5.53 4.09
N LEU A 135 18.18 4.83 4.35
CA LEU A 135 17.40 4.13 3.33
C LEU A 135 16.03 4.78 3.19
N GLY A 136 15.70 5.23 1.98
CA GLY A 136 14.40 5.83 1.67
C GLY A 136 13.39 4.77 1.24
N CYS A 137 12.45 4.44 2.12
CA CYS A 137 11.29 3.58 1.82
C CYS A 137 9.97 4.37 1.91
N ASP A 138 10.00 5.64 1.53
CA ASP A 138 8.94 6.65 1.70
C ASP A 138 8.02 6.80 0.46
N GLY A 139 7.92 5.76 -0.36
CA GLY A 139 6.89 5.60 -1.38
C GLY A 139 7.03 6.49 -2.63
N VAL A 140 5.94 6.57 -3.40
CA VAL A 140 5.92 7.22 -4.74
C VAL A 140 6.29 8.71 -4.69
N HIS A 141 5.95 9.40 -3.59
CA HIS A 141 6.23 10.81 -3.40
C HIS A 141 7.50 11.09 -2.57
N SER A 142 8.37 10.08 -2.44
CA SER A 142 9.61 10.09 -1.66
C SER A 142 10.25 11.47 -1.53
N TRP A 143 10.32 11.92 -0.28
CA TRP A 143 11.03 13.12 0.15
C TRP A 143 12.53 12.92 -0.07
N LEU A 144 13.09 11.77 0.34
CA LEU A 144 14.53 11.52 0.23
C LEU A 144 15.02 11.56 -1.22
N ARG A 145 14.27 10.92 -2.13
CA ARG A 145 14.56 10.93 -3.57
C ARG A 145 14.62 12.35 -4.13
N LYS A 146 13.69 13.22 -3.70
CA LYS A 146 13.65 14.64 -4.10
C LYS A 146 14.85 15.42 -3.56
N GLN A 147 15.24 15.21 -2.29
CA GLN A 147 16.41 15.86 -1.70
C GLN A 147 17.70 15.52 -2.44
N LEU A 148 17.83 14.29 -2.93
CA LEU A 148 18.97 13.84 -3.73
C LEU A 148 18.92 14.30 -5.20
N GLY A 149 17.89 15.04 -5.61
CA GLY A 149 17.74 15.50 -7.00
C GLY A 149 17.42 14.39 -8.01
N ILE A 150 17.03 13.20 -7.54
CA ILE A 150 16.73 12.05 -8.40
C ILE A 150 15.34 12.23 -8.99
N ARG A 151 15.27 12.34 -10.33
CA ARG A 151 14.01 12.50 -11.05
C ARG A 151 13.31 11.15 -11.19
N LEU A 152 12.01 11.14 -10.95
CA LEU A 152 11.17 10.00 -11.29
C LEU A 152 10.83 10.09 -12.78
N GLU A 153 11.46 9.23 -13.58
CA GLU A 153 11.18 9.14 -15.02
C GLU A 153 10.04 8.13 -15.24
N GLY A 154 8.95 8.60 -15.85
CA GLY A 154 7.79 7.79 -16.16
C GLY A 154 6.72 8.63 -16.85
N GLN A 155 5.90 7.98 -17.67
CA GLN A 155 4.68 8.57 -18.22
C GLN A 155 3.50 8.14 -17.37
N SER A 156 2.66 9.09 -16.96
CA SER A 156 1.35 8.77 -16.38
C SER A 156 0.46 8.19 -17.49
N SER A 157 -0.28 7.13 -17.19
CA SER A 157 -1.36 6.70 -18.07
C SER A 157 -2.65 7.43 -17.69
N ASP A 158 -3.53 7.63 -18.67
CA ASP A 158 -4.85 8.26 -18.45
C ASP A 158 -5.91 7.24 -18.01
N TYR A 159 -5.51 5.98 -17.73
CA TYR A 159 -6.42 4.94 -17.25
C TYR A 159 -6.68 5.10 -15.76
N GLN A 160 -7.96 5.20 -15.40
CA GLN A 160 -8.41 5.24 -14.02
C GLN A 160 -9.02 3.90 -13.63
N TRP A 161 -8.64 3.40 -12.46
CA TRP A 161 -9.12 2.13 -11.91
C TRP A 161 -9.76 2.37 -10.55
N GLY A 162 -10.95 1.80 -10.34
CA GLY A 162 -11.55 1.69 -9.02
C GLY A 162 -11.15 0.38 -8.36
N VAL A 163 -10.82 0.42 -7.06
CA VAL A 163 -10.56 -0.77 -6.24
C VAL A 163 -11.61 -0.82 -5.15
N VAL A 164 -12.30 -1.96 -5.01
CA VAL A 164 -13.34 -2.16 -4.00
C VAL A 164 -13.15 -3.53 -3.34
N ASP A 165 -13.03 -3.52 -2.02
CA ASP A 165 -13.06 -4.74 -1.20
C ASP A 165 -14.49 -4.99 -0.71
N PHE A 166 -15.11 -6.09 -1.13
CA PHE A 166 -16.46 -6.46 -0.73
C PHE A 166 -16.66 -7.97 -0.72
N VAL A 167 -17.73 -8.42 -0.05
CA VAL A 167 -18.19 -9.81 -0.12
C VAL A 167 -19.31 -9.87 -1.16
N PRO A 168 -19.06 -10.43 -2.36
CA PRO A 168 -20.08 -10.49 -3.38
C PRO A 168 -21.13 -11.54 -3.07
N ILE A 169 -22.39 -11.18 -3.26
CA ILE A 169 -23.47 -12.13 -3.46
C ILE A 169 -23.75 -12.15 -4.95
N THR A 170 -23.36 -13.23 -5.63
CA THR A 170 -23.47 -13.33 -7.09
C THR A 170 -23.79 -14.77 -7.52
N ASN A 171 -24.57 -14.90 -8.58
CA ASN A 171 -24.80 -16.18 -9.27
C ASN A 171 -23.71 -16.46 -10.34
N PHE A 172 -22.74 -15.56 -10.48
CA PHE A 172 -21.61 -15.76 -11.38
C PHE A 172 -20.73 -16.89 -10.86
N ARG A 173 -20.64 -17.98 -11.62
CA ARG A 173 -19.80 -19.13 -11.26
C ARG A 173 -18.33 -18.79 -11.52
N CYS A 174 -17.69 -18.14 -10.56
CA CYS A 174 -16.24 -18.12 -10.46
C CYS A 174 -15.76 -19.30 -9.63
N SER A 175 -14.74 -20.01 -10.10
CA SER A 175 -13.86 -20.74 -9.19
C SER A 175 -13.18 -19.71 -8.26
N PRO A 176 -12.63 -20.09 -7.08
CA PRO A 176 -11.88 -19.19 -6.20
C PRO A 176 -10.51 -18.81 -6.83
N GLN A 177 -10.54 -18.29 -8.04
CA GLN A 177 -9.42 -17.99 -8.92
C GLN A 177 -9.49 -16.52 -9.32
N LEU A 178 -8.33 -15.92 -9.55
CA LEU A 178 -8.22 -14.59 -10.10
C LEU A 178 -8.94 -14.54 -11.46
N THR A 179 -9.88 -13.61 -11.58
CA THR A 179 -10.72 -13.50 -12.77
C THR A 179 -10.64 -12.10 -13.35
N GLU A 180 -10.24 -12.03 -14.62
CA GLU A 180 -10.34 -10.84 -15.45
C GLU A 180 -11.64 -10.87 -16.26
N LEU A 181 -12.46 -9.83 -16.08
CA LEU A 181 -13.74 -9.62 -16.75
C LEU A 181 -13.58 -8.51 -17.78
N GLN A 182 -13.76 -8.80 -19.07
CA GLN A 182 -13.64 -7.82 -20.13
C GLN A 182 -15.00 -7.48 -20.74
N LYS A 183 -15.28 -6.19 -20.94
CA LYS A 183 -16.42 -5.71 -21.73
C LYS A 183 -15.93 -4.97 -22.97
N ASP A 184 -16.43 -5.38 -24.13
CA ASP A 184 -16.21 -4.73 -25.44
C ASP A 184 -14.74 -4.45 -25.77
N GLY A 185 -13.82 -5.30 -25.32
CA GLY A 185 -12.39 -5.17 -25.59
C GLY A 185 -11.65 -4.08 -24.79
N ALA A 186 -12.35 -3.23 -24.02
CA ALA A 186 -11.76 -2.01 -23.46
C ALA A 186 -11.77 -1.91 -21.92
N ASN A 187 -12.81 -2.42 -21.24
CA ASN A 187 -12.93 -2.29 -19.79
C ASN A 187 -12.68 -3.64 -19.10
N ALA A 188 -11.68 -3.71 -18.22
CA ALA A 188 -11.28 -4.94 -17.54
C ALA A 188 -11.45 -4.85 -16.01
N MET A 189 -12.44 -5.52 -15.42
CA MET A 189 -12.49 -5.67 -13.96
C MET A 189 -11.68 -6.91 -13.55
N ARG A 190 -10.81 -6.77 -12.55
CA ARG A 190 -10.19 -7.93 -11.89
C ARG A 190 -10.88 -8.21 -10.57
N TYR A 191 -11.33 -9.45 -10.41
CA TYR A 191 -11.98 -9.95 -9.21
C TYR A 191 -11.16 -11.10 -8.61
N SER A 192 -10.96 -11.06 -7.30
CA SER A 192 -10.36 -12.12 -6.50
C SER A 192 -11.21 -12.34 -5.26
N GLY A 193 -11.82 -13.52 -5.12
CA GLY A 193 -12.62 -13.81 -3.94
C GLY A 193 -13.32 -15.15 -3.96
N TYR A 194 -13.85 -15.53 -2.80
CA TYR A 194 -14.65 -16.73 -2.63
C TYR A 194 -16.12 -16.44 -2.94
N THR A 195 -16.69 -17.19 -3.88
CA THR A 195 -18.15 -17.21 -4.07
C THR A 195 -18.75 -18.15 -3.04
N GLN A 196 -19.47 -17.61 -2.05
CA GLN A 196 -20.30 -18.44 -1.18
C GLN A 196 -21.58 -18.76 -1.96
N VAL A 197 -21.70 -20.00 -2.45
CA VAL A 197 -22.93 -20.47 -3.07
C VAL A 197 -23.97 -20.61 -1.96
N MET A 198 -24.85 -19.62 -1.79
CA MET A 198 -26.07 -19.81 -1.01
C MET A 198 -26.98 -20.76 -1.79
N HIS A 199 -27.07 -22.00 -1.32
CA HIS A 199 -28.23 -22.83 -1.63
C HIS A 199 -29.41 -22.29 -0.81
N CYS A 200 -30.49 -21.92 -1.48
CA CYS A 200 -31.81 -21.74 -0.85
C CYS A 200 -32.32 -23.07 -0.30
#